data_AF-F4R7J2-F1
#
_entry.id   AF-F4R7J2-F1
#
_cell.length_a   1.000
_cell.length_b   1.000
_cell.length_c   1.000
_cell.angle_alpha   90.00
_cell.angle_beta   90.00
_cell.angle_gamma   90.00
#
_symmetry.space_group_name_H-M   'P 1'
#
loop_
_entity.id
_entity.type
_entity.pdbx_description
1 polymer ?
#
loop_
_entity_poly.entity_id
_entity_poly.type
_entity_poly.pdbx_seq_one_letter_code
_entity_poly.pdbx_strand_id
1 'polypeptide(L)'
;MSTPIYVVCDNPSRRVSVLLAEARKMLSDINKGGNGGTGRDAESAKKSLESILIDAQAVVDDQDDFVQRSSNVPDPKAQWTKILNEMIAATQTTDWAGLYASGQISFKLVPVMSSNTYEAGILAFMTSLVKPRRILEIGTFTGTMALAFAAAKSVEKVVTLEVEPFLEGWCRPFWKRAGEGLNEKIDMRVGDARKVIDEMGQKGEAPFDMELVARLL
;
A
#
# COMPACT_ATOMS: atom_id res chain seq x y z
N MET A 1 2.55 -22.61 14.16
CA MET A 1 2.62 -21.37 14.97
C MET A 1 2.44 -20.19 14.02
N SER A 2 1.63 -19.20 14.38
CA SER A 2 1.48 -17.97 13.59
C SER A 2 2.75 -17.14 13.71
N THR A 3 3.30 -16.65 12.59
CA THR A 3 4.40 -15.68 12.63
C THR A 3 3.93 -14.39 13.31
N PRO A 4 4.66 -13.86 14.30
CA PRO A 4 4.31 -12.57 14.89
C PRO A 4 4.43 -11.45 13.85
N ILE A 5 3.45 -10.54 13.83
CA ILE A 5 3.49 -9.33 13.00
C ILE A 5 4.42 -8.33 13.70
N TYR A 6 5.40 -7.81 12.96
CA TYR A 6 6.25 -6.71 13.38
C TYR A 6 6.26 -5.63 12.29
N VAL A 7 6.09 -4.40 12.75
CA VAL A 7 6.01 -3.20 11.93
C VAL A 7 7.18 -2.34 12.39
N VAL A 8 8.13 -2.07 11.50
CA VAL A 8 9.20 -1.12 11.78
C VAL A 8 8.63 0.27 11.56
N CYS A 9 8.56 1.05 12.62
CA CYS A 9 8.26 2.47 12.53
C CYS A 9 9.58 3.21 12.36
N ASP A 10 9.74 3.94 11.27
CA ASP A 10 10.82 4.91 11.12
C ASP A 10 10.27 6.34 11.28
N ASN A 11 11.13 7.28 11.66
CA ASN A 11 10.83 8.70 11.64
C ASN A 11 11.36 9.27 10.31
N PRO A 12 10.49 9.67 9.36
CA PRO A 12 10.92 10.13 8.04
C PRO A 12 11.94 11.26 8.11
N SER A 13 11.76 12.22 9.03
CA SER A 13 12.70 13.33 9.23
C SER A 13 14.07 12.85 9.72
N ARG A 14 14.09 11.85 10.61
CA ARG A 14 15.35 11.22 11.06
C ARG A 14 16.01 10.44 9.93
N ARG A 15 15.24 9.71 9.13
CA ARG A 15 15.74 8.94 7.98
C ARG A 15 16.37 9.85 6.92
N VAL A 16 15.66 10.90 6.51
CA VAL A 16 16.21 11.94 5.61
C VAL A 16 17.48 12.55 6.20
N SER A 17 17.48 12.89 7.50
CA SER A 17 18.65 13.47 8.15
C SER A 17 19.88 12.55 8.10
N VAL A 18 19.70 11.24 8.32
CA VAL A 18 20.78 10.24 8.23
C VAL A 18 21.29 10.10 6.79
N LEU A 19 20.39 9.96 5.81
CA LEU A 19 20.75 9.86 4.39
C LEU A 19 21.50 11.10 3.91
N LEU A 20 21.03 12.30 4.26
CA LEU A 20 21.71 13.55 3.91
C LEU A 20 23.06 13.71 4.61
N ALA A 21 23.21 13.23 5.85
CA ALA A 21 24.50 13.24 6.55
C ALA A 21 25.51 12.30 5.87
N GLU A 22 25.07 11.12 5.44
CA GLU A 22 25.88 10.16 4.68
C GLU A 22 26.29 10.73 3.32
N ALA A 23 25.34 11.32 2.58
CA ALA A 23 25.60 12.02 1.32
C ALA A 23 26.63 13.15 1.49
N ARG A 24 26.51 13.96 2.55
CA ARG A 24 27.49 15.04 2.85
C ARG A 24 28.88 14.49 3.12
N LYS A 25 28.99 13.40 3.88
CA LYS A 25 30.29 12.76 4.16
C LYS A 25 30.92 12.23 2.88
N MET A 26 30.15 11.49 2.08
CA MET A 26 30.61 10.93 0.81
C MET A 26 31.05 12.01 -0.17
N LEU A 27 30.29 13.12 -0.28
CA LEU A 27 30.66 14.27 -1.09
C LEU A 27 31.98 14.91 -0.62
N SER A 28 32.18 15.05 0.70
CA SER A 28 33.45 15.52 1.27
C SER A 28 34.61 14.59 0.90
N ASP A 29 34.42 13.28 0.98
CA ASP A 29 35.48 12.30 0.71
C ASP A 29 35.85 12.27 -0.78
N ILE A 30 34.86 12.39 -1.68
CA ILE A 30 35.08 12.57 -3.13
C ILE A 30 35.90 13.83 -3.40
N ASN A 31 35.55 14.95 -2.77
CA ASN A 31 36.27 16.23 -2.95
C ASN A 31 37.71 16.18 -2.40
N LYS A 32 37.98 15.38 -1.36
CA LYS A 32 39.32 15.19 -0.78
C LYS A 32 40.19 14.19 -1.57
N GLY A 33 39.57 13.22 -2.26
CA GLY A 33 40.24 12.15 -3.02
C GLY A 33 40.73 12.55 -4.42
N GLY A 34 40.59 13.81 -4.82
CA GLY A 34 40.86 14.31 -6.18
C GLY A 34 42.31 14.32 -6.66
N ASN A 35 43.23 13.51 -6.10
CA ASN A 35 44.64 13.53 -6.51
C ASN A 35 45.37 12.18 -6.60
N GLY A 36 44.67 11.02 -6.67
CA GLY A 36 45.41 9.75 -6.87
C GLY A 36 44.64 8.43 -7.03
N GLY A 37 43.31 8.43 -7.10
CA GLY A 37 42.52 7.20 -7.24
C GLY A 37 42.23 6.82 -8.69
N THR A 38 42.20 5.53 -9.00
CA THR A 38 41.81 5.02 -10.33
C THR A 38 40.37 5.43 -10.66
N GLY A 39 40.08 5.88 -11.89
CA GLY A 39 38.76 6.44 -12.25
C GLY A 39 37.53 5.54 -12.00
N ARG A 40 37.72 4.23 -11.74
CA ARG A 40 36.64 3.31 -11.35
C ARG A 40 36.11 3.56 -9.93
N ASP A 41 36.95 4.05 -9.02
CA ASP A 41 36.56 4.25 -7.62
C ASP A 41 35.72 5.53 -7.45
N ALA A 42 36.01 6.57 -8.24
CA ALA A 42 35.26 7.82 -8.24
C ALA A 42 33.86 7.68 -8.87
N GLU A 43 33.74 6.94 -9.98
CA GLU A 43 32.47 6.64 -10.64
C GLU A 43 31.53 5.86 -9.70
N SER A 44 32.07 4.85 -9.01
CA SER A 44 31.34 4.05 -8.03
C SER A 44 30.85 4.88 -6.83
N ALA A 45 31.70 5.78 -6.32
CA ALA A 45 31.35 6.69 -5.24
C ALA A 45 30.25 7.67 -5.66
N LYS A 46 30.32 8.23 -6.87
CA LYS A 46 29.28 9.11 -7.42
C LYS A 46 27.94 8.39 -7.56
N LYS A 47 27.94 7.16 -8.07
CA LYS A 47 26.72 6.34 -8.19
C LYS A 47 26.09 6.04 -6.83
N SER A 48 26.92 5.79 -5.82
CA SER A 48 26.46 5.56 -4.44
C SER A 48 25.84 6.83 -3.85
N LEU A 49 26.44 8.00 -4.09
CA LEU A 49 25.90 9.29 -3.68
C LEU A 49 24.55 9.58 -4.35
N GLU A 50 24.44 9.36 -5.66
CA GLU A 50 23.19 9.49 -6.39
C GLU A 50 22.09 8.58 -5.81
N SER A 51 22.43 7.33 -5.47
CA SER A 51 21.49 6.41 -4.82
C SER A 51 20.99 6.93 -3.48
N ILE A 52 21.87 7.47 -2.62
CA ILE A 52 21.48 8.01 -1.30
C ILE A 52 20.54 9.21 -1.46
N LEU A 53 20.79 10.07 -2.46
CA LEU A 53 19.93 11.22 -2.74
C LEU A 53 18.55 10.79 -3.27
N ILE A 54 18.51 9.76 -4.12
CA ILE A 54 17.26 9.14 -4.58
C ILE A 54 16.48 8.57 -3.39
N ASP A 55 17.13 7.83 -2.49
CA ASP A 55 16.48 7.30 -1.29
C ASP A 55 15.95 8.43 -0.39
N ALA A 56 16.72 9.51 -0.20
CA ALA A 56 16.27 10.66 0.60
C ALA A 56 15.06 11.35 -0.02
N GLN A 57 15.04 11.49 -1.35
CA GLN A 57 13.90 12.03 -2.09
C GLN A 57 12.68 11.11 -1.96
N ALA A 58 12.87 9.79 -2.08
CA ALA A 58 11.81 8.81 -1.89
C ALA A 58 11.17 8.91 -0.50
N VAL A 59 11.96 9.16 0.56
CA VAL A 59 11.40 9.36 1.91
C VAL A 59 10.52 10.61 1.97
N VAL A 60 10.91 11.70 1.31
CA VAL A 60 10.13 12.95 1.26
C VAL A 60 8.86 12.79 0.43
N ASP A 61 8.92 12.02 -0.65
CA ASP A 61 7.81 11.75 -1.55
C ASP A 61 6.87 10.65 -1.05
N ASP A 62 7.11 10.11 0.16
CA ASP A 62 6.35 9.02 0.76
C ASP A 62 6.41 7.71 -0.08
N GLN A 63 7.53 7.50 -0.76
CA GLN A 63 7.82 6.37 -1.65
C GLN A 63 8.99 5.48 -1.16
N ASP A 64 9.62 5.82 -0.03
CA ASP A 64 10.70 5.02 0.53
C ASP A 64 10.19 3.64 0.99
N ASP A 65 10.84 2.60 0.51
CA ASP A 65 10.43 1.22 0.72
C ASP A 65 11.08 0.59 1.96
N PHE A 66 11.88 1.33 2.75
CA PHE A 66 12.65 0.77 3.87
C PHE A 66 11.75 0.17 4.92
N VAL A 67 10.71 0.91 5.28
CA VAL A 67 9.70 0.48 6.24
C VAL A 67 9.01 -0.79 5.74
N GLN A 68 8.74 -0.88 4.43
CA GLN A 68 8.18 -2.07 3.80
C GLN A 68 9.14 -3.27 3.82
N ARG A 69 10.41 -3.07 3.44
CA ARG A 69 11.46 -4.11 3.47
C ARG A 69 11.80 -4.58 4.87
N SER A 70 11.62 -3.71 5.86
CA SER A 70 12.00 -3.95 7.26
C SER A 70 10.82 -4.39 8.12
N SER A 71 9.61 -4.52 7.57
CA SER A 71 8.42 -5.02 8.26
C SER A 71 7.96 -6.34 7.67
N ASN A 72 7.10 -7.08 8.38
CA ASN A 72 6.44 -8.24 7.81
C ASN A 72 4.93 -8.08 7.71
N VAL A 73 4.33 -8.95 6.89
CA VAL A 73 2.88 -9.16 6.82
C VAL A 73 2.48 -10.38 7.63
N PRO A 74 1.21 -10.46 8.07
CA PRO A 74 0.68 -11.66 8.69
C PRO A 74 0.81 -12.85 7.74
N ASP A 75 1.40 -13.93 8.23
CA ASP A 75 1.62 -15.20 7.54
C ASP A 75 2.07 -15.07 6.07
N PRO A 76 3.39 -14.88 5.81
CA PRO A 76 3.94 -14.78 4.45
C PRO A 76 3.66 -15.99 3.55
N LYS A 77 3.27 -17.14 4.14
CA LYS A 77 2.93 -18.36 3.42
C LYS A 77 1.44 -18.47 3.10
N ALA A 78 0.61 -17.61 3.67
CA ALA A 78 -0.81 -17.60 3.39
C ALA A 78 -1.07 -17.21 1.92
N GLN A 79 -2.04 -17.89 1.32
CA GLN A 79 -2.43 -17.68 -0.08
C GLN A 79 -2.82 -16.22 -0.37
N TRP A 80 -3.54 -15.59 0.57
CA TRP A 80 -3.99 -14.21 0.40
C TRP A 80 -2.81 -13.23 0.37
N THR A 81 -1.73 -13.50 1.11
CA THR A 81 -0.51 -12.67 1.11
C THR A 81 0.20 -12.72 -0.23
N LYS A 82 0.23 -13.89 -0.88
CA LYS A 82 0.74 -14.02 -2.25
C LYS A 82 -0.09 -13.19 -3.23
N ILE A 83 -1.41 -13.31 -3.15
CA ILE A 83 -2.33 -12.56 -4.01
C ILE A 83 -2.26 -11.05 -3.75
N LEU A 84 -2.12 -10.61 -2.51
CA LEU A 84 -1.90 -9.21 -2.16
C LEU A 84 -0.68 -8.64 -2.89
N ASN A 85 0.45 -9.36 -2.89
CA ASN A 85 1.65 -8.92 -3.60
C ASN A 85 1.45 -8.92 -5.13
N GLU A 86 0.70 -9.87 -5.68
CA GLU A 86 0.31 -9.87 -7.10
C GLU A 86 -0.57 -8.66 -7.44
N MET A 87 -1.51 -8.28 -6.57
CA MET A 87 -2.36 -7.09 -6.74
C MET A 87 -1.53 -5.81 -6.72
N ILE A 88 -0.59 -5.68 -5.78
CA ILE A 88 0.33 -4.54 -5.70
C ILE A 88 1.16 -4.45 -6.99
N ALA A 89 1.75 -5.56 -7.43
CA ALA A 89 2.54 -5.60 -8.66
C ALA A 89 1.70 -5.29 -9.92
N ALA A 90 0.48 -5.82 -9.99
CA ALA A 90 -0.46 -5.51 -11.08
C ALA A 90 -0.85 -4.03 -11.08
N THR A 91 -1.02 -3.43 -9.90
CA THR A 91 -1.30 -2.00 -9.76
C THR A 91 -0.16 -1.15 -10.32
N GLN A 92 1.09 -1.54 -10.08
CA GLN A 92 2.26 -0.81 -10.58
C GLN A 92 2.46 -0.97 -12.09
N THR A 93 2.04 -2.09 -12.67
CA THR A 93 2.28 -2.40 -14.10
C THR A 93 1.09 -2.09 -15.02
N THR A 94 -0.09 -1.82 -14.46
CA THR A 94 -1.27 -1.45 -15.24
C THR A 94 -1.09 -0.07 -15.88
N ASP A 95 -1.37 0.04 -17.19
CA ASP A 95 -1.36 1.30 -17.92
C ASP A 95 -2.61 2.15 -17.60
N TRP A 96 -2.66 2.70 -16.40
CA TRP A 96 -3.77 3.55 -15.96
C TRP A 96 -3.95 4.79 -16.83
N ALA A 97 -2.84 5.34 -17.36
CA ALA A 97 -2.88 6.49 -18.24
C ALA A 97 -3.55 6.16 -19.58
N GLY A 98 -3.23 5.00 -20.18
CA GLY A 98 -3.87 4.51 -21.39
C GLY A 98 -5.34 4.14 -21.17
N LEU A 99 -5.69 3.54 -20.03
CA LEU A 99 -7.09 3.27 -19.67
C LEU A 99 -7.91 4.57 -19.58
N TYR A 100 -7.34 5.60 -18.95
CA TYR A 100 -7.98 6.92 -18.87
C TYR A 100 -8.07 7.58 -20.24
N ALA A 101 -6.98 7.58 -21.02
CA ALA A 101 -6.95 8.19 -22.35
C ALA A 101 -7.92 7.53 -23.35
N SER A 102 -8.18 6.23 -23.19
CA SER A 102 -9.15 5.48 -24.00
C SER A 102 -10.59 5.59 -23.49
N GLY A 103 -10.83 6.24 -22.35
CA GLY A 103 -12.16 6.39 -21.75
C GLY A 103 -12.71 5.13 -21.08
N GLN A 104 -11.87 4.12 -20.82
CA GLN A 104 -12.27 2.90 -20.11
C GLN A 104 -12.46 3.12 -18.61
N ILE A 105 -11.78 4.13 -18.05
CA ILE A 105 -11.96 4.61 -16.67
C ILE A 105 -12.30 6.10 -16.68
N SER A 106 -13.08 6.53 -15.71
CA SER A 106 -13.57 7.90 -15.58
C SER A 106 -12.60 8.80 -14.80
N PHE A 107 -11.76 8.21 -13.96
CA PHE A 107 -10.82 8.92 -13.10
C PHE A 107 -9.37 8.65 -13.50
N LYS A 108 -8.50 9.64 -13.31
CA LYS A 108 -7.06 9.48 -13.55
C LYS A 108 -6.43 8.75 -12.36
N LEU A 109 -6.46 7.44 -12.42
CA LEU A 109 -5.87 6.56 -11.42
C LEU A 109 -4.35 6.53 -11.56
N VAL A 110 -3.64 6.49 -10.43
CA VAL A 110 -2.17 6.39 -10.40
C VAL A 110 -1.74 5.37 -9.35
N PRO A 111 -0.64 4.61 -9.57
CA PRO A 111 -0.25 3.53 -8.66
C PRO A 111 -0.01 3.96 -7.21
N VAL A 112 0.39 5.21 -6.98
CA VAL A 112 0.60 5.79 -5.63
C VAL A 112 -0.69 5.88 -4.79
N MET A 113 -1.87 5.67 -5.40
CA MET A 113 -3.14 5.56 -4.68
C MET A 113 -3.31 4.20 -3.97
N SER A 114 -2.48 3.18 -4.27
CA SER A 114 -2.60 1.85 -3.68
C SER A 114 -1.83 1.76 -2.38
N SER A 115 -2.45 1.10 -1.40
CA SER A 115 -1.72 0.69 -0.21
C SER A 115 -0.72 -0.42 -0.53
N ASN A 116 0.43 -0.35 0.14
CA ASN A 116 1.50 -1.32 0.00
C ASN A 116 1.38 -2.47 1.03
N THR A 117 2.31 -3.43 0.96
CA THR A 117 2.35 -4.61 1.83
C THR A 117 2.47 -4.25 3.31
N TYR A 118 3.18 -3.15 3.62
CA TYR A 118 3.38 -2.69 4.99
C TYR A 118 2.11 -2.10 5.60
N GLU A 119 1.42 -1.23 4.87
CA GLU A 119 0.16 -0.63 5.32
C GLU A 119 -0.89 -1.71 5.55
N ALA A 120 -0.98 -2.71 4.65
CA ALA A 120 -1.80 -3.90 4.86
C ALA A 120 -1.42 -4.67 6.14
N GLY A 121 -0.12 -4.74 6.47
CA GLY A 121 0.39 -5.32 7.71
C GLY A 121 -0.05 -4.56 8.96
N ILE A 122 -0.02 -3.23 8.94
CA ILE A 122 -0.54 -2.38 10.03
C ILE A 122 -2.03 -2.61 10.20
N LEU A 123 -2.81 -2.60 9.11
CA LEU A 123 -4.25 -2.83 9.18
C LEU A 123 -4.58 -4.20 9.76
N ALA A 124 -3.85 -5.24 9.37
CA ALA A 124 -4.02 -6.57 9.93
C ALA A 124 -3.66 -6.64 11.43
N PHE A 125 -2.62 -5.90 11.86
CA PHE A 125 -2.29 -5.76 13.27
C PHE A 125 -3.41 -5.05 14.04
N MET A 126 -3.90 -3.90 13.56
CA MET A 126 -5.00 -3.17 14.19
C MET A 126 -6.28 -4.00 14.26
N THR A 127 -6.62 -4.70 13.17
CA THR A 127 -7.78 -5.61 13.11
C THR A 127 -7.65 -6.75 14.12
N SER A 128 -6.43 -7.25 14.36
CA SER A 128 -6.19 -8.30 15.37
C SER A 128 -6.37 -7.79 16.81
N LEU A 129 -6.14 -6.50 17.05
CA LEU A 129 -6.36 -5.86 18.36
C LEU A 129 -7.84 -5.55 18.59
N VAL A 130 -8.47 -4.86 17.65
CA VAL A 130 -9.87 -4.41 17.73
C VAL A 130 -10.84 -5.59 17.60
N LYS A 131 -10.47 -6.60 16.80
CA LYS A 131 -11.29 -7.78 16.45
C LYS A 131 -12.68 -7.41 15.91
N PRO A 132 -12.78 -6.49 14.93
CA PRO A 132 -14.07 -6.11 14.35
C PRO A 132 -14.69 -7.28 13.59
N ARG A 133 -16.02 -7.31 13.54
CA ARG A 133 -16.82 -8.26 12.74
C ARG A 133 -17.28 -7.60 11.44
N ARG A 134 -17.64 -6.32 11.45
CA ARG A 134 -18.01 -5.52 10.27
C ARG A 134 -17.10 -4.30 10.12
N ILE A 135 -16.51 -4.14 8.94
CA ILE A 135 -15.62 -3.02 8.60
C ILE A 135 -16.22 -2.22 7.46
N LEU A 136 -16.15 -0.89 7.54
CA LEU A 136 -16.38 0.02 6.42
C LEU A 136 -15.05 0.57 5.92
N GLU A 137 -14.84 0.52 4.61
CA GLU A 137 -13.73 1.14 3.90
C GLU A 137 -14.27 2.12 2.88
N ILE A 138 -13.80 3.37 2.91
CA ILE A 138 -14.13 4.39 1.90
C ILE A 138 -12.91 4.61 1.01
N GLY A 139 -13.02 4.22 -0.26
CA GLY A 139 -11.94 4.20 -1.25
C GLY A 139 -11.30 2.82 -1.34
N THR A 140 -11.78 1.99 -2.28
CA THR A 140 -11.26 0.63 -2.48
C THR A 140 -9.98 0.60 -3.32
N PHE A 141 -9.94 1.43 -4.37
CA PHE A 141 -8.98 1.37 -5.46
C PHE A 141 -8.74 -0.08 -5.94
N THR A 142 -7.51 -0.58 -5.85
CA THR A 142 -7.14 -1.94 -6.26
C THR A 142 -7.40 -3.00 -5.19
N GLY A 143 -8.03 -2.64 -4.07
CA GLY A 143 -8.64 -3.59 -3.13
C GLY A 143 -7.67 -4.35 -2.22
N THR A 144 -6.44 -3.85 -2.06
CA THR A 144 -5.39 -4.47 -1.23
C THR A 144 -5.76 -4.44 0.26
N MET A 145 -6.26 -3.31 0.74
CA MET A 145 -6.76 -3.12 2.10
C MET A 145 -8.01 -3.97 2.39
N ALA A 146 -9.00 -3.94 1.49
CA ALA A 146 -10.18 -4.82 1.56
C ALA A 146 -9.81 -6.29 1.77
N LEU A 147 -8.82 -6.78 1.01
CA LEU A 147 -8.34 -8.15 1.14
C LEU A 147 -7.65 -8.41 2.49
N ALA A 148 -6.79 -7.48 2.94
CA ALA A 148 -6.10 -7.59 4.21
C ALA A 148 -7.08 -7.64 5.40
N PHE A 149 -8.15 -6.83 5.36
CA PHE A 149 -9.23 -6.88 6.34
C PHE A 149 -9.98 -8.21 6.31
N ALA A 150 -10.40 -8.68 5.14
CA ALA A 150 -11.16 -9.92 5.00
C ALA A 150 -10.39 -11.16 5.49
N ALA A 151 -9.06 -11.13 5.37
CA ALA A 151 -8.17 -12.20 5.83
C ALA A 151 -8.15 -12.35 7.37
N ALA A 152 -8.54 -11.33 8.13
CA ALA A 152 -8.61 -11.41 9.58
C ALA A 152 -9.73 -12.36 10.04
N LYS A 153 -9.44 -13.17 11.07
CA LYS A 153 -10.37 -14.20 11.56
C LYS A 153 -11.64 -13.64 12.18
N SER A 154 -11.57 -12.48 12.84
CA SER A 154 -12.73 -11.85 13.49
C SER A 154 -13.69 -11.25 12.48
N VAL A 155 -13.19 -10.89 11.28
CA VAL A 155 -13.95 -10.15 10.27
C VAL A 155 -14.87 -11.09 9.53
N GLU A 156 -16.15 -10.73 9.49
CA GLU A 156 -17.20 -11.42 8.77
C GLU A 156 -17.64 -10.65 7.53
N LYS A 157 -17.52 -9.32 7.54
CA LYS A 157 -17.89 -8.47 6.41
C LYS A 157 -16.99 -7.25 6.31
N VAL A 158 -16.52 -6.98 5.10
CA VAL A 158 -15.86 -5.73 4.71
C VAL A 158 -16.75 -5.09 3.66
N VAL A 159 -17.39 -3.96 4.00
CA VAL A 159 -18.09 -3.12 3.03
C VAL A 159 -17.09 -2.10 2.53
N THR A 160 -16.81 -2.10 1.23
CA THR A 160 -15.82 -1.20 0.63
C THR A 160 -16.46 -0.37 -0.48
N LEU A 161 -16.25 0.94 -0.45
CA LEU A 161 -16.90 1.89 -1.34
C LEU A 161 -15.92 2.36 -2.41
N GLU A 162 -16.31 2.23 -3.68
CA GLU A 162 -15.50 2.63 -4.83
C GLU A 162 -16.33 3.48 -5.79
N VAL A 163 -15.76 4.57 -6.29
CA VAL A 163 -16.46 5.44 -7.25
C VAL A 163 -16.29 4.96 -8.69
N GLU A 164 -15.20 4.27 -9.01
CA GLU A 164 -14.86 3.80 -10.35
C GLU A 164 -15.38 2.36 -10.61
N PRO A 165 -16.42 2.16 -11.45
CA PRO A 165 -16.99 0.85 -11.72
C PRO A 165 -16.01 -0.16 -12.34
N PHE A 166 -15.02 0.30 -13.11
CA PHE A 166 -14.02 -0.57 -13.71
C PHE A 166 -13.28 -1.44 -12.67
N LEU A 167 -13.04 -0.87 -11.48
CA LEU A 167 -12.25 -1.52 -10.44
C LEU A 167 -12.94 -2.73 -9.83
N GLU A 168 -14.26 -2.83 -9.91
CA GLU A 168 -14.97 -4.03 -9.46
C GLU A 168 -14.57 -5.26 -10.28
N GLY A 169 -14.53 -5.12 -11.61
CA GLY A 169 -14.08 -6.17 -12.52
C GLY A 169 -12.58 -6.46 -12.38
N TRP A 170 -11.80 -5.45 -12.01
CA TRP A 170 -10.36 -5.57 -11.81
C TRP A 170 -10.02 -6.31 -10.51
N CYS A 171 -10.66 -5.99 -9.38
CA CYS A 171 -10.36 -6.52 -8.06
C CYS A 171 -10.88 -7.94 -7.82
N ARG A 172 -12.13 -8.23 -8.23
CA ARG A 172 -12.80 -9.52 -7.95
C ARG A 172 -11.99 -10.76 -8.37
N PRO A 173 -11.32 -10.81 -9.54
CA PRO A 173 -10.48 -11.94 -9.92
C PRO A 173 -9.38 -12.26 -8.91
N PHE A 174 -8.77 -11.24 -8.29
CA PHE A 174 -7.75 -11.45 -7.26
C PHE A 174 -8.36 -11.99 -5.97
N TRP A 175 -9.42 -11.36 -5.46
CA TRP A 175 -10.07 -11.81 -4.21
C TRP A 175 -10.55 -13.26 -4.28
N LYS A 176 -11.10 -13.70 -5.42
CA LYS A 176 -11.49 -15.11 -5.65
C LYS A 176 -10.32 -16.10 -5.54
N ARG A 177 -9.11 -15.65 -5.89
CA ARG A 177 -7.89 -16.46 -5.83
C ARG A 177 -7.16 -16.35 -4.50
N ALA A 178 -7.58 -15.44 -3.61
CA ALA A 178 -6.86 -15.12 -2.38
C ALA A 178 -7.05 -16.16 -1.27
N GLY A 179 -8.12 -16.96 -1.34
CA GLY A 179 -8.39 -18.02 -0.38
C GLY A 179 -9.89 -18.26 -0.26
N GLU A 180 -10.24 -19.41 0.31
CA GLU A 180 -11.64 -19.80 0.49
C GLU A 180 -12.38 -18.82 1.42
N GLY A 181 -13.55 -18.35 0.98
CA GLY A 181 -14.43 -17.47 1.77
C GLY A 181 -14.02 -15.99 1.81
N LEU A 182 -12.84 -15.60 1.30
CA LEU A 182 -12.36 -14.22 1.40
C LEU A 182 -13.11 -13.27 0.46
N ASN A 183 -13.39 -13.71 -0.77
CA ASN A 183 -14.16 -12.94 -1.74
C ASN A 183 -15.57 -12.63 -1.21
N GLU A 184 -16.20 -13.57 -0.52
CA GLU A 184 -17.58 -13.47 -0.02
C GLU A 184 -17.70 -12.50 1.16
N LYS A 185 -16.61 -12.34 1.92
CA LYS A 185 -16.51 -11.33 2.99
C LYS A 185 -16.44 -9.90 2.43
N ILE A 186 -15.98 -9.71 1.20
CA ILE A 186 -15.81 -8.38 0.60
C ILE A 186 -17.06 -7.99 -0.18
N ASP A 187 -17.73 -6.93 0.27
CA ASP A 187 -18.89 -6.31 -0.36
C ASP A 187 -18.48 -4.96 -0.94
N MET A 188 -18.05 -4.98 -2.20
CA MET A 188 -17.72 -3.77 -2.93
C MET A 188 -18.99 -3.11 -3.46
N ARG A 189 -19.19 -1.83 -3.14
CA ARG A 189 -20.34 -1.04 -3.56
C ARG A 189 -19.85 0.12 -4.40
N VAL A 190 -20.27 0.12 -5.67
CA VAL A 190 -19.86 1.13 -6.63
C VAL A 190 -20.80 2.33 -6.57
N GLY A 191 -20.26 3.52 -6.33
CA GLY A 191 -21.00 4.78 -6.33
C GLY A 191 -20.34 5.90 -5.51
N ASP A 192 -20.99 7.07 -5.49
CA ASP A 192 -20.59 8.16 -4.58
C ASP A 192 -20.77 7.69 -3.14
N ALA A 193 -19.66 7.66 -2.38
CA ALA A 193 -19.63 7.15 -1.02
C ALA A 193 -20.71 7.78 -0.12
N ARG A 194 -21.00 9.08 -0.27
CA ARG A 194 -22.02 9.78 0.53
C ARG A 194 -23.40 9.21 0.26
N LYS A 195 -23.74 9.01 -1.01
CA LYS A 195 -25.03 8.43 -1.41
C LYS A 195 -25.16 6.99 -0.93
N VAL A 196 -24.11 6.19 -1.09
CA VAL A 196 -24.13 4.79 -0.63
C VAL A 196 -24.30 4.73 0.89
N ILE A 197 -23.62 5.61 1.65
CA ILE A 197 -23.78 5.70 3.11
C ILE A 197 -25.19 6.14 3.52
N ASP A 198 -25.76 7.15 2.85
CA ASP A 198 -27.13 7.59 3.10
C ASP A 198 -28.13 6.45 2.83
N GLU A 199 -27.96 5.71 1.74
CA GLU A 199 -28.80 4.54 1.41
C GLU A 199 -28.66 3.42 2.45
N MET A 200 -27.45 3.15 2.96
CA MET A 200 -27.24 2.18 4.05
C MET A 200 -28.01 2.58 5.30
N GLY A 201 -27.95 3.86 5.66
CA GLY A 201 -28.68 4.41 6.81
C GLY A 201 -30.20 4.28 6.63
N GLN A 202 -30.72 4.60 5.44
CA GLN A 202 -32.14 4.46 5.12
C GLN A 202 -32.62 3.00 5.15
N LYS A 203 -31.76 2.06 4.73
CA LYS A 203 -32.04 0.61 4.78
C LYS A 203 -31.91 0.01 6.17
N GLY A 204 -31.41 0.77 7.16
CA GLY A 204 -31.21 0.29 8.52
C GLY A 204 -30.14 -0.81 8.61
N GLU A 205 -29.09 -0.72 7.78
CA GLU A 205 -27.98 -1.66 7.86
C GLU A 205 -27.29 -1.61 9.23
N ALA A 206 -26.76 -2.75 9.68
CA ALA A 206 -26.08 -2.84 10.97
C ALA A 206 -24.84 -1.93 11.01
N PRO A 207 -24.50 -1.36 12.19
CA PRO A 207 -23.34 -0.49 12.35
C PRO A 207 -22.03 -1.23 12.09
N PHE A 208 -20.97 -0.45 11.84
CA PHE A 208 -19.61 -0.94 11.68
C PHE A 208 -18.86 -0.91 13.01
N ASP A 209 -17.98 -1.88 13.22
CA ASP A 209 -17.11 -1.95 14.40
C ASP A 209 -15.80 -1.16 14.17
N MET A 210 -15.44 -0.95 12.91
CA MET A 210 -14.25 -0.22 12.48
C MET A 210 -14.50 0.44 11.12
N GLU A 211 -14.08 1.68 10.97
CA GLU A 211 -14.26 2.48 9.76
C GLU A 211 -12.89 3.04 9.34
N LEU A 212 -12.58 2.95 8.05
CA LEU A 212 -11.36 3.50 7.45
C LEU A 212 -11.73 4.40 6.28
N VAL A 213 -11.16 5.60 6.27
CA VAL A 213 -11.24 6.52 5.14
C VAL A 213 -9.86 6.55 4.48
N ALA A 214 -9.75 5.95 3.30
CA ALA A 214 -8.52 6.00 2.52
C ALA A 214 -8.34 7.39 1.91
N ARG A 215 -7.08 7.79 1.65
CA ARG A 215 -6.78 9.09 1.05
C ARG A 215 -7.43 9.20 -0.32
N LEU A 216 -8.40 10.10 -0.43
CA LEU A 216 -9.00 10.53 -1.68
C LEU A 216 -8.10 11.63 -2.26
N LEU A 217 -7.30 11.35 -3.28
CA LEU A 217 -6.55 12.37 -4.01
C LEU A 217 -7.47 13.18 -4.93
#